data_AF-A0A2A4MI42-F1
#
_entry.id   AF-A0A2A4MI42-F1
#
_cell.length_a   1.000
_cell.length_b   1.000
_cell.length_c   1.000
_cell.angle_alpha   90.00
_cell.angle_beta   90.00
_cell.angle_gamma   90.00
#
_symmetry.space_group_name_H-M   'P 1'
#
loop_
_entity.id
_entity.type
_entity.pdbx_description
1 polymer ?
#
loop_
_entity_poly.entity_id
_entity_poly.type
_entity_poly.pdbx_seq_one_letter_code
_entity_poly.pdbx_strand_id
1 'polypeptide(L)'
;MEKTGRNDPCPCGSGKKYKKCHGATVVESAVALTQQVYSLSPIPRPKSPQAPRPCGECSLCCDGWVKTHVLGHDIDFGKPCPFSSGQNCTIHEKRPDDPCRAFFCGWAEPESDLPDWLQPHQSGVIMLSGRATWSGRPVDVLVSAGQDPDEKVLGWFHEYSMKHMRPFIYQRDEQWYAFGPKAFQRVVSDRVAKGQDLFH
;
A
#
# COMPACT_ATOMS: atom_id res chain seq x y z
N MET A 1 -21.21 11.01 -9.93
CA MET A 1 -21.17 11.25 -8.48
C MET A 1 -20.46 12.57 -8.25
N GLU A 2 -21.04 13.47 -7.47
CA GLU A 2 -20.48 14.80 -7.20
C GLU A 2 -19.25 14.71 -6.30
N LYS A 3 -18.18 15.42 -6.62
CA LYS A 3 -16.98 15.49 -5.77
C LYS A 3 -17.24 16.46 -4.62
N THR A 4 -17.15 15.99 -3.38
CA THR A 4 -17.29 16.85 -2.19
C THR A 4 -16.30 18.01 -2.25
N GLY A 5 -16.82 19.23 -2.24
CA GLY A 5 -16.03 20.44 -2.30
C GLY A 5 -15.15 20.61 -1.06
N ARG A 6 -13.96 21.18 -1.24
CA ARG A 6 -12.95 21.29 -0.16
C ARG A 6 -13.45 22.06 1.08
N ASN A 7 -14.51 22.87 0.95
CA ASN A 7 -15.09 23.67 2.03
C ASN A 7 -16.38 23.06 2.64
N ASP A 8 -16.91 21.99 2.07
CA ASP A 8 -18.23 21.43 2.41
C ASP A 8 -18.19 20.66 3.73
N PRO A 9 -19.34 20.34 4.36
CA PRO A 9 -19.39 19.43 5.50
C PRO A 9 -18.73 18.08 5.17
N CYS A 10 -17.85 17.59 6.03
CA CYS A 10 -17.15 16.34 5.79
C CYS A 10 -18.14 15.15 5.88
N PRO A 11 -18.19 14.24 4.88
CA PRO A 11 -19.22 13.19 4.80
C PRO A 11 -19.15 12.14 5.92
N CYS A 12 -18.09 12.15 6.74
CA CYS A 12 -17.95 11.32 7.93
C CYS A 12 -18.79 11.79 9.15
N GLY A 13 -19.72 12.73 8.98
CA GLY A 13 -20.59 13.24 10.05
C GLY A 13 -19.90 14.08 11.14
N SER A 14 -18.65 14.51 10.96
CA SER A 14 -17.87 15.17 12.03
C SER A 14 -18.19 16.65 12.31
N GLY A 15 -19.15 17.23 11.58
CA GLY A 15 -19.49 18.67 11.63
C GLY A 15 -18.40 19.62 11.12
N LYS A 16 -17.22 19.11 10.74
CA LYS A 16 -16.08 19.91 10.26
C LYS A 16 -16.10 20.06 8.75
N LYS A 17 -15.58 21.18 8.23
CA LYS A 17 -15.33 21.35 6.79
C LYS A 17 -14.36 20.27 6.29
N TYR A 18 -14.56 19.77 5.07
CA TYR A 18 -13.79 18.70 4.43
C TYR A 18 -12.27 18.95 4.56
N LYS A 19 -11.76 20.13 4.16
CA LYS A 19 -10.33 20.51 4.30
C LYS A 19 -9.78 20.60 5.72
N LYS A 20 -10.63 20.59 6.75
CA LYS A 20 -10.25 20.60 8.17
C LYS A 20 -10.45 19.22 8.83
N CYS A 21 -10.91 18.24 8.06
CA CYS A 21 -11.17 16.87 8.50
C CYS A 21 -10.43 15.89 7.57
N HIS A 22 -11.11 15.18 6.66
CA HIS A 22 -10.47 14.18 5.81
C HIS A 22 -9.76 14.76 4.56
N GLY A 23 -10.15 15.94 4.08
CA GLY A 23 -9.40 16.69 3.06
C GLY A 23 -8.27 17.55 3.62
N ALA A 24 -7.84 17.28 4.86
CA ALA A 24 -6.77 18.02 5.53
C ALA A 24 -5.40 17.45 5.13
N THR A 25 -4.88 17.92 3.99
CA THR A 25 -3.45 17.85 3.69
C THR A 25 -2.71 18.76 4.68
N VAL A 26 -2.13 18.17 5.72
CA VAL A 26 -1.09 18.85 6.52
C VAL A 26 0.24 18.66 5.81
N VAL A 27 0.96 19.77 5.63
CA VAL A 27 2.27 19.85 4.98
C VAL A 27 3.32 18.96 5.66
N GLU A 28 4.31 18.53 4.89
CA GLU A 28 5.28 17.51 5.27
C GLU A 28 6.03 17.79 6.58
N SER A 29 6.44 16.73 7.24
CA SER A 29 7.52 16.75 8.23
C SER A 29 8.29 15.43 8.11
N ALA A 30 9.58 15.55 7.87
CA ALA A 30 10.39 14.60 7.11
C ALA A 30 11.60 14.08 7.91
N VAL A 31 11.52 12.89 8.50
CA VAL A 31 12.61 12.07 9.10
C VAL A 31 12.02 10.71 9.53
N ALA A 32 12.63 9.53 9.33
CA ALA A 32 13.97 9.22 8.82
C ALA A 32 14.04 7.88 8.01
N LEU A 33 15.25 7.51 7.57
CA LEU A 33 15.59 6.40 6.68
C LEU A 33 15.47 4.99 7.32
N THR A 34 14.27 4.45 7.48
CA THR A 34 14.07 3.00 7.66
C THR A 34 13.05 2.46 6.65
N GLN A 35 13.51 1.65 5.70
CA GLN A 35 12.66 0.97 4.68
C GLN A 35 11.87 -0.22 5.26
N GLN A 36 11.63 -0.22 6.57
CA GLN A 36 11.32 -1.41 7.36
C GLN A 36 10.27 -1.07 8.42
N VAL A 37 9.07 -0.75 7.94
CA VAL A 37 7.98 -0.18 8.75
C VAL A 37 6.66 -0.95 8.66
N TYR A 38 6.61 -2.07 7.96
CA TYR A 38 5.43 -2.91 7.92
C TYR A 38 5.84 -4.37 7.79
N SER A 39 5.14 -5.22 8.53
CA SER A 39 5.30 -6.66 8.41
C SER A 39 4.50 -7.21 7.24
N LEU A 40 5.07 -8.23 6.61
CA LEU A 40 4.48 -8.92 5.47
C LEU A 40 3.86 -10.27 5.85
N SER A 41 3.76 -10.57 7.14
CA SER A 41 2.97 -11.66 7.72
C SER A 41 1.62 -11.79 7.00
N PRO A 42 1.25 -12.98 6.51
CA PRO A 42 -0.03 -13.19 5.87
C PRO A 42 -1.18 -12.94 6.84
N ILE A 43 -1.91 -11.84 6.64
CA ILE A 43 -3.18 -11.64 7.33
C ILE A 43 -4.20 -12.60 6.69
N PRO A 44 -4.91 -13.44 7.47
CA PRO A 44 -5.90 -14.36 6.92
C PRO A 44 -6.98 -13.60 6.14
N ARG A 45 -6.92 -13.69 4.81
CA ARG A 45 -7.92 -13.08 3.93
C ARG A 45 -9.19 -13.94 3.90
N PRO A 46 -10.40 -13.33 3.88
CA PRO A 46 -11.62 -14.07 3.58
C PRO A 46 -11.51 -14.72 2.19
N LYS A 47 -12.01 -15.94 2.05
CA LYS A 47 -12.01 -16.64 0.76
C LYS A 47 -13.01 -15.97 -0.19
N SER A 48 -12.51 -15.25 -1.19
CA SER A 48 -13.33 -14.78 -2.32
C SER A 48 -13.54 -15.91 -3.33
N PRO A 49 -14.72 -16.00 -3.98
CA PRO A 49 -14.96 -16.93 -5.10
C PRO A 49 -14.37 -16.42 -6.43
N GLN A 50 -13.92 -15.16 -6.51
CA GLN A 50 -13.34 -14.60 -7.72
C GLN A 50 -11.88 -15.02 -7.90
N ALA A 51 -11.41 -15.08 -9.15
CA ALA A 51 -10.01 -15.31 -9.44
C ALA A 51 -9.19 -14.01 -9.26
N PRO A 52 -7.93 -14.07 -8.79
CA PRO A 52 -7.05 -12.92 -8.74
C PRO A 52 -6.72 -12.42 -10.15
N ARG A 53 -6.46 -11.11 -10.31
CA ARG A 53 -6.06 -10.58 -11.62
C ARG A 53 -4.69 -11.15 -12.01
N PRO A 54 -4.49 -11.57 -13.28
CA PRO A 54 -3.17 -11.98 -13.74
C PRO A 54 -2.22 -10.78 -13.71
N CYS A 55 -0.96 -11.01 -13.29
CA CYS A 55 0.04 -9.94 -13.24
C CYS A 55 0.42 -9.41 -14.64
N GLY A 56 0.21 -10.20 -15.70
CA GLY A 56 0.69 -9.88 -17.04
C GLY A 56 2.22 -9.82 -17.03
N GLU A 57 2.79 -8.77 -17.64
CA GLU A 57 4.23 -8.50 -17.64
C GLU A 57 4.74 -7.84 -16.34
N CYS A 58 3.85 -7.54 -15.38
CA CYS A 58 4.20 -6.87 -14.12
C CYS A 58 4.90 -7.83 -13.14
N SER A 59 6.11 -7.45 -12.76
CA SER A 59 7.07 -8.23 -11.98
C SER A 59 7.45 -7.61 -10.63
N LEU A 60 7.11 -6.34 -10.38
CA LEU A 60 7.67 -5.52 -9.29
C LEU A 60 7.59 -6.13 -7.88
N CYS A 61 6.58 -6.94 -7.55
CA CYS A 61 6.51 -7.64 -6.25
C CYS A 61 7.63 -8.69 -6.08
N CYS A 62 8.15 -9.23 -7.17
CA CYS A 62 9.27 -10.16 -7.23
C CYS A 62 10.62 -9.47 -7.39
N ASP A 63 10.67 -8.22 -7.87
CA ASP A 63 11.92 -7.53 -8.22
C ASP A 63 12.63 -6.86 -7.02
N GLY A 64 12.19 -7.15 -5.79
CA GLY A 64 12.83 -6.67 -4.56
C GLY A 64 12.12 -5.50 -3.88
N TRP A 65 11.09 -4.91 -4.49
CA TRP A 65 10.35 -3.79 -3.89
C TRP A 65 9.54 -4.18 -2.64
N VAL A 66 9.32 -5.48 -2.40
CA VAL A 66 8.56 -6.01 -1.26
C VAL A 66 9.34 -7.16 -0.61
N LYS A 67 9.62 -7.04 0.69
CA LYS A 67 10.38 -8.06 1.44
C LYS A 67 9.65 -9.41 1.48
N THR A 68 10.24 -10.49 0.99
CA THR A 68 9.61 -11.80 1.09
C THR A 68 10.63 -12.92 1.07
N HIS A 69 10.21 -14.17 1.32
CA HIS A 69 11.11 -15.32 1.35
C HIS A 69 10.57 -16.42 0.44
N VAL A 70 11.36 -16.85 -0.55
CA VAL A 70 10.94 -17.83 -1.56
C VAL A 70 12.01 -18.92 -1.67
N LEU A 71 11.65 -20.14 -1.26
CA LEU A 71 12.47 -21.35 -1.42
C LEU A 71 13.93 -21.20 -0.93
N GLY A 72 14.13 -20.56 0.24
CA GLY A 72 15.48 -20.32 0.80
C GLY A 72 16.11 -18.98 0.42
N HIS A 73 15.45 -18.16 -0.40
CA HIS A 73 15.95 -16.86 -0.84
C HIS A 73 15.11 -15.71 -0.29
N ASP A 74 15.73 -14.85 0.54
CA ASP A 74 15.11 -13.56 0.87
C ASP A 74 15.16 -12.63 -0.34
N ILE A 75 14.04 -11.97 -0.60
CA ILE A 75 13.83 -10.93 -1.60
C ILE A 75 13.68 -9.64 -0.83
N ASP A 76 14.39 -8.60 -1.23
CA ASP A 76 14.49 -7.32 -0.53
C ASP A 76 14.92 -6.22 -1.51
N PHE A 77 14.99 -4.97 -1.06
CA PHE A 77 15.37 -3.83 -1.89
C PHE A 77 16.75 -4.05 -2.54
N GLY A 78 16.82 -3.95 -3.87
CA GLY A 78 18.02 -4.27 -4.66
C GLY A 78 18.36 -5.77 -4.78
N LYS A 79 17.56 -6.66 -4.18
CA LYS A 79 17.72 -8.12 -4.19
C LYS A 79 16.47 -8.79 -4.77
N PRO A 80 16.32 -8.84 -6.10
CA PRO A 80 15.18 -9.48 -6.76
C PRO A 80 15.14 -10.99 -6.53
N CYS A 81 13.97 -11.57 -6.74
CA CYS A 81 13.75 -13.01 -6.77
C CYS A 81 14.65 -13.67 -7.82
N PRO A 82 15.44 -14.70 -7.49
CA PRO A 82 16.28 -15.39 -8.47
C PRO A 82 15.47 -16.15 -9.53
N PHE A 83 14.16 -16.30 -9.31
CA PHE A 83 13.21 -16.88 -10.26
C PHE A 83 12.39 -15.83 -11.03
N SER A 84 12.65 -14.53 -10.85
CA SER A 84 12.11 -13.45 -11.70
C SER A 84 13.02 -13.27 -12.91
N SER A 85 12.44 -13.21 -14.11
CA SER A 85 13.11 -12.74 -15.32
C SER A 85 12.89 -11.23 -15.58
N GLY A 86 12.39 -10.49 -14.58
CA GLY A 86 11.97 -9.09 -14.72
C GLY A 86 10.62 -8.88 -15.42
N GLN A 87 9.99 -9.94 -15.92
CA GLN A 87 8.62 -9.94 -16.47
C GLN A 87 7.85 -11.24 -16.18
N ASN A 88 8.56 -12.38 -16.10
CA ASN A 88 7.97 -13.71 -15.93
C ASN A 88 8.63 -14.47 -14.76
N CYS A 89 7.92 -15.46 -14.21
CA CYS A 89 8.48 -16.37 -13.20
C CYS A 89 8.98 -17.65 -13.86
N THR A 90 10.28 -17.94 -13.76
CA THR A 90 10.91 -19.12 -14.38
C THR A 90 10.46 -20.46 -13.76
N ILE A 91 9.81 -20.41 -12.60
CA ILE A 91 9.23 -21.57 -11.90
C ILE A 91 7.71 -21.48 -11.76
N HIS A 92 7.00 -20.76 -12.64
CA HIS A 92 5.59 -20.40 -12.48
C HIS A 92 4.67 -21.55 -11.99
N GLU A 93 4.80 -22.73 -12.59
CA GLU A 93 4.02 -23.94 -12.26
C GLU A 93 4.42 -24.58 -10.93
N LYS A 94 5.68 -24.40 -10.51
CA LYS A 94 6.29 -24.96 -9.29
C LYS A 94 6.35 -23.95 -8.14
N ARG A 95 5.70 -22.79 -8.28
CA ARG A 95 5.59 -21.78 -7.21
C ARG A 95 5.04 -22.45 -5.93
N PRO A 96 5.67 -22.23 -4.76
CA PRO A 96 5.15 -22.72 -3.48
C PRO A 96 3.83 -22.01 -3.14
N ASP A 97 3.02 -22.64 -2.29
CA ASP A 97 1.75 -22.04 -1.85
C ASP A 97 1.99 -20.72 -1.11
N ASP A 98 2.86 -20.73 -0.09
CA ASP A 98 3.35 -19.53 0.56
C ASP A 98 4.79 -19.18 0.10
N PRO A 99 5.12 -17.90 -0.14
CA PRO A 99 4.20 -16.78 -0.34
C PRO A 99 3.65 -16.73 -1.77
N CYS A 100 4.20 -17.52 -2.71
CA CYS A 100 4.08 -17.26 -4.16
C CYS A 100 2.70 -17.47 -4.79
N ARG A 101 1.78 -18.20 -4.14
CA ARG A 101 0.37 -18.32 -4.55
C ARG A 101 -0.59 -17.66 -3.56
N ALA A 102 -0.21 -17.56 -2.30
CA ALA A 102 -0.97 -16.91 -1.23
C ALA A 102 -0.90 -15.37 -1.30
N PHE A 103 0.18 -14.81 -1.85
CA PHE A 103 0.39 -13.36 -2.00
C PHE A 103 -0.35 -12.79 -3.22
N PHE A 104 -1.02 -11.67 -2.99
CA PHE A 104 -1.51 -10.75 -4.00
C PHE A 104 -1.16 -9.33 -3.52
N CYS A 105 -0.72 -8.47 -4.44
CA CYS A 105 -0.77 -7.02 -4.23
C CYS A 105 -2.23 -6.56 -4.35
N GLY A 106 -2.56 -5.40 -3.77
CA GLY A 106 -3.93 -4.88 -3.70
C GLY A 106 -4.61 -4.71 -5.07
N TRP A 107 -3.85 -4.52 -6.16
CA TRP A 107 -4.39 -4.51 -7.52
C TRP A 107 -4.77 -5.91 -8.04
N ALA A 108 -3.98 -6.93 -7.70
CA ALA A 108 -4.19 -8.30 -8.14
C ALA A 108 -5.22 -9.07 -7.28
N GLU A 109 -5.67 -8.51 -6.16
CA GLU A 109 -6.69 -9.15 -5.31
C GLU A 109 -8.00 -9.39 -6.09
N PRO A 110 -8.69 -10.54 -5.90
CA PRO A 110 -9.87 -10.91 -6.69
C PRO A 110 -11.03 -9.92 -6.66
N GLU A 111 -11.13 -9.14 -5.59
CA GLU A 111 -12.17 -8.13 -5.34
C GLU A 111 -11.56 -6.72 -5.27
N SER A 112 -10.45 -6.51 -5.98
CA SER A 112 -9.78 -5.21 -6.02
C SER A 112 -10.65 -4.14 -6.67
N ASP A 113 -10.92 -3.08 -5.91
CA ASP A 113 -11.54 -1.82 -6.35
C ASP A 113 -10.57 -0.97 -7.21
N LEU A 114 -9.29 -1.37 -7.36
CA LEU A 114 -8.28 -0.54 -8.03
C LEU A 114 -8.49 -0.55 -9.55
N PRO A 115 -8.48 0.62 -10.23
CA PRO A 115 -8.53 0.71 -11.68
C PRO A 115 -7.27 0.11 -12.33
N ASP A 116 -7.38 -0.26 -13.61
CA ASP A 116 -6.29 -0.92 -14.33
C ASP A 116 -5.00 -0.09 -14.41
N TRP A 117 -5.11 1.24 -14.50
CA TRP A 117 -3.96 2.14 -14.48
C TRP A 117 -3.21 2.20 -13.13
N LEU A 118 -3.76 1.59 -12.06
CA LEU A 118 -3.05 1.38 -10.79
C LEU A 118 -2.29 0.05 -10.71
N GLN A 119 -2.23 -0.74 -11.81
CA GLN A 119 -1.32 -1.88 -11.90
C GLN A 119 0.11 -1.42 -11.59
N PRO A 120 0.90 -2.11 -10.73
CA PRO A 120 2.16 -1.57 -10.24
C PRO A 120 3.17 -1.16 -11.32
N HIS A 121 3.25 -1.87 -12.45
CA HIS A 121 4.14 -1.48 -13.56
C HIS A 121 3.72 -0.17 -14.26
N GLN A 122 2.43 0.22 -14.18
CA GLN A 122 1.91 1.45 -14.77
C GLN A 122 1.89 2.62 -13.78
N SER A 123 1.63 2.35 -12.50
CA SER A 123 1.58 3.37 -11.44
C SER A 123 2.93 3.60 -10.76
N GLY A 124 3.84 2.64 -10.85
CA GLY A 124 5.06 2.57 -10.05
C GLY A 124 4.81 2.30 -8.57
N VAL A 125 3.60 1.86 -8.17
CA VAL A 125 3.24 1.76 -6.76
C VAL A 125 2.62 0.40 -6.46
N ILE A 126 3.19 -0.31 -5.49
CA ILE A 126 2.63 -1.55 -4.98
C ILE A 126 1.75 -1.22 -3.77
N MET A 127 0.43 -1.25 -3.96
CA MET A 127 -0.50 -1.30 -2.84
C MET A 127 -0.43 -2.67 -2.17
N LEU A 128 -0.32 -2.69 -0.84
CA LEU A 128 -0.48 -3.86 0.00
C LEU A 128 -1.70 -3.65 0.90
N SER A 129 -2.78 -4.38 0.60
CA SER A 129 -4.06 -4.26 1.28
C SER A 129 -3.96 -4.69 2.75
N GLY A 130 -4.35 -3.78 3.65
CA GLY A 130 -4.66 -4.06 5.05
C GLY A 130 -3.52 -4.63 5.89
N ARG A 131 -2.25 -4.43 5.51
CA ARG A 131 -1.06 -5.06 6.13
C ARG A 131 -0.85 -4.76 7.61
N ALA A 132 -1.57 -3.80 8.15
CA ALA A 132 -1.58 -3.53 9.57
C ALA A 132 -2.99 -3.17 10.05
N THR A 133 -3.13 -2.97 11.36
CA THR A 133 -4.37 -2.46 11.95
C THR A 133 -4.10 -1.25 12.83
N TRP A 134 -5.00 -0.28 12.79
CA TRP A 134 -5.01 0.88 13.68
C TRP A 134 -6.43 1.12 14.17
N SER A 135 -6.63 1.09 15.50
CA SER A 135 -7.95 1.24 16.13
C SER A 135 -9.03 0.33 15.51
N GLY A 136 -8.69 -0.93 15.23
CA GLY A 136 -9.59 -1.92 14.61
C GLY A 136 -9.85 -1.74 13.11
N ARG A 137 -9.22 -0.75 12.46
CA ARG A 137 -9.32 -0.52 11.01
C ARG A 137 -8.08 -1.06 10.31
N PRO A 138 -8.22 -1.75 9.16
CA PRO A 138 -7.07 -2.14 8.36
C PRO A 138 -6.37 -0.88 7.82
N VAL A 139 -5.04 -0.93 7.78
CA VAL A 139 -4.17 0.10 7.22
C VAL A 139 -3.58 -0.41 5.91
N ASP A 140 -3.77 0.35 4.83
CA ASP A 140 -3.15 0.05 3.54
C ASP A 140 -1.73 0.62 3.46
N VAL A 141 -0.84 -0.04 2.72
CA VAL A 141 0.56 0.41 2.55
C VAL A 141 0.83 0.60 1.06
N LEU A 142 1.31 1.77 0.67
CA LEU A 142 1.74 2.08 -0.70
C LEU A 142 3.26 2.12 -0.74
N VAL A 143 3.86 1.16 -1.43
CA VAL A 143 5.31 1.06 -1.58
C VAL A 143 5.70 1.66 -2.93
N SER A 144 6.68 2.57 -2.94
CA SER A 144 7.26 3.10 -4.18
C SER A 144 8.04 1.98 -4.88
N ALA A 145 7.77 1.77 -6.16
CA ALA A 145 8.28 0.66 -6.95
C ALA A 145 8.67 1.15 -8.36
N GLY A 146 9.87 1.71 -8.46
CA GLY A 146 10.42 2.35 -9.67
C GLY A 146 10.15 3.85 -9.75
N GLN A 147 9.03 4.33 -9.20
CA GLN A 147 8.74 5.76 -9.01
C GLN A 147 7.87 5.96 -7.75
N ASP A 148 7.82 7.20 -7.27
CA ASP A 148 6.94 7.58 -6.16
C ASP A 148 5.49 7.80 -6.61
N PRO A 149 4.50 7.67 -5.70
CA PRO A 149 3.10 7.99 -5.97
C PRO A 149 2.94 9.48 -6.32
N ASP A 150 2.54 9.75 -7.57
CA ASP A 150 2.20 11.10 -8.03
C ASP A 150 0.86 11.61 -7.44
N GLU A 151 0.53 12.87 -7.72
CA GLU A 151 -0.71 13.49 -7.23
C GLU A 151 -2.00 12.83 -7.77
N LYS A 152 -1.93 12.09 -8.89
CA LYS A 152 -3.06 11.33 -9.44
C LYS A 152 -3.26 10.03 -8.66
N VAL A 153 -2.16 9.31 -8.36
CA VAL A 153 -2.15 8.11 -7.51
C VAL A 153 -2.61 8.47 -6.10
N LEU A 154 -1.99 9.48 -5.47
CA LEU A 154 -2.37 9.95 -4.13
C LEU A 154 -3.81 10.45 -4.10
N GLY A 155 -4.24 11.23 -5.11
CA GLY A 155 -5.63 11.68 -5.24
C GLY A 155 -6.65 10.53 -5.24
N TRP A 156 -6.37 9.46 -5.98
CA TRP A 156 -7.22 8.26 -5.99
C TRP A 156 -7.22 7.54 -4.63
N PHE A 157 -6.04 7.33 -4.02
CA PHE A 157 -5.96 6.68 -2.71
C PHE A 157 -6.59 7.52 -1.58
N HIS A 158 -6.57 8.85 -1.66
CA HIS A 158 -7.33 9.73 -0.76
C HIS A 158 -8.84 9.48 -0.88
N GLU A 159 -9.39 9.48 -2.10
CA GLU A 159 -10.81 9.20 -2.35
C GLU A 159 -11.19 7.77 -1.89
N TYR A 160 -10.35 6.76 -2.17
CA TYR A 160 -10.53 5.37 -1.74
C TYR A 160 -10.50 5.22 -0.21
N SER A 161 -9.47 5.75 0.44
CA SER A 161 -9.30 5.76 1.90
C SER A 161 -10.51 6.36 2.62
N MET A 162 -11.04 7.46 2.08
CA MET A 162 -12.25 8.09 2.61
C MET A 162 -13.51 7.25 2.40
N LYS A 163 -13.73 6.70 1.19
CA LYS A 163 -14.89 5.86 0.85
C LYS A 163 -14.97 4.63 1.77
N HIS A 164 -13.84 3.98 2.01
CA HIS A 164 -13.77 2.72 2.77
C HIS A 164 -13.39 2.91 4.25
N MET A 165 -13.10 4.14 4.68
CA MET A 165 -12.62 4.49 6.02
C MET A 165 -11.38 3.69 6.47
N ARG A 166 -10.47 3.43 5.51
CA ARG A 166 -9.19 2.72 5.68
C ARG A 166 -8.05 3.75 5.64
N PRO A 167 -7.36 4.04 6.75
CA PRO A 167 -6.15 4.87 6.69
C PRO A 167 -5.07 4.16 5.87
N PHE A 168 -4.08 4.90 5.36
CA PHE A 168 -2.95 4.31 4.66
C PHE A 168 -1.64 5.04 4.96
N ILE A 169 -0.52 4.32 4.81
CA ILE A 169 0.81 4.92 4.69
C ILE A 169 1.32 4.81 3.27
N TYR A 170 2.19 5.74 2.88
CA TYR A 170 2.81 5.72 1.56
C TYR A 170 4.26 6.18 1.63
N GLN A 171 5.08 5.64 0.73
CA GLN A 171 6.44 6.08 0.53
C GLN A 171 6.49 7.25 -0.47
N ARG A 172 7.38 8.22 -0.26
CA ARG A 172 7.76 9.29 -1.21
C ARG A 172 9.11 9.88 -0.79
N ASP A 173 10.01 10.20 -1.71
CA ASP A 173 11.35 10.75 -1.42
C ASP A 173 12.11 9.92 -0.36
N GLU A 174 12.03 8.58 -0.49
CA GLU A 174 12.55 7.57 0.46
C GLU A 174 11.93 7.57 1.88
N GLN A 175 10.92 8.40 2.15
CA GLN A 175 10.30 8.60 3.45
C GLN A 175 8.87 8.09 3.52
N TRP A 176 8.38 7.87 4.75
CA TRP A 176 7.03 7.35 5.01
C TRP A 176 6.07 8.41 5.54
N TYR A 177 4.94 8.54 4.86
CA TYR A 177 3.87 9.48 5.15
C TYR A 177 2.58 8.74 5.50
N ALA A 178 1.61 9.44 6.09
CA ALA A 178 0.32 8.89 6.51
C ALA A 178 -0.86 9.73 6.04
N PHE A 179 -1.92 9.05 5.59
CA PHE A 179 -3.23 9.64 5.35
C PHE A 179 -4.33 8.92 6.15
N GLY A 180 -5.35 9.69 6.57
CA GLY A 180 -6.42 9.22 7.44
C GLY A 180 -6.65 10.15 8.64
N PRO A 181 -7.22 9.64 9.76
CA PRO A 181 -7.50 10.46 10.94
C PRO A 181 -6.25 11.11 11.55
N LYS A 182 -6.38 12.32 12.09
CA LYS A 182 -5.24 13.05 12.69
C LYS A 182 -4.51 12.28 13.82
N ALA A 183 -5.21 11.41 14.54
CA ALA A 183 -4.59 10.56 15.55
C ALA A 183 -3.69 9.49 14.91
N PHE A 184 -4.11 8.90 13.80
CA PHE A 184 -3.29 7.96 13.02
C PHE A 184 -2.05 8.64 12.44
N GLN A 185 -2.21 9.81 11.81
CA GLN A 185 -1.10 10.58 11.24
C GLN A 185 -0.02 10.91 12.28
N ARG A 186 -0.42 11.29 13.51
CA ARG A 186 0.50 11.53 14.63
C ARG A 186 1.24 10.27 15.05
N VAL A 187 0.55 9.14 15.22
CA VAL A 187 1.18 7.87 15.59
C VAL A 187 2.23 7.44 14.56
N VAL A 188 1.93 7.60 13.27
CA VAL A 188 2.89 7.29 12.19
C VAL A 188 4.09 8.25 12.25
N SER A 189 3.84 9.56 12.30
CA SER A 189 4.89 10.58 12.39
C SER A 189 5.80 10.38 13.61
N ASP A 190 5.23 10.11 14.79
CA ASP A 190 5.97 9.86 16.04
C ASP A 190 6.82 8.58 15.99
N ARG A 191 6.41 7.55 15.25
CA ARG A 191 7.16 6.29 15.08
C ARG A 191 8.28 6.44 14.04
N VAL A 192 7.98 7.06 12.90
CA VAL A 192 8.92 7.35 11.81
C VAL A 192 10.04 8.30 12.25
N ALA A 193 9.72 9.33 13.05
CA ALA A 193 10.71 10.21 13.68
C ALA A 193 11.62 9.49 14.72
N LYS A 194 11.21 8.32 15.22
CA LYS A 194 11.99 7.47 16.14
C LYS A 194 12.66 6.28 15.45
N GLY A 195 12.52 6.14 14.13
CA GLY A 195 13.01 4.97 13.38
C GLY A 195 12.35 3.65 13.78
N GLN A 196 11.15 3.68 14.35
CA GLN A 196 10.41 2.50 14.80
C GLN A 196 9.61 1.87 13.65
N ASP A 197 9.40 0.55 13.72
CA ASP A 197 8.44 -0.13 12.83
C ASP A 197 7.05 0.54 12.98
N LEU A 198 6.38 0.85 11.87
CA LEU A 198 5.09 1.53 11.95
C LEU A 198 4.00 0.61 12.47
N PHE A 199 4.14 -0.71 12.39
CA PHE A 199 3.07 -1.68 12.68
C PHE A 199 3.49 -2.99 13.36
N HIS A 200 4.66 -3.03 13.99
CA HIS A 200 4.97 -3.95 15.09
C HIS A 200 5.09 -3.20 16.44
#